data_AF-A0AAF0W0J1-F1
#
_entry.id   AF-A0AAF0W0J1-F1
#
_cell.length_a   1.000
_cell.length_b   1.000
_cell.length_c   1.000
_cell.angle_alpha   90.00
_cell.angle_beta   90.00
_cell.angle_gamma   90.00
#
_symmetry.space_group_name_H-M   'P 1'
#
loop_
_entity.id
_entity.type
_entity.pdbx_description
1 polymer ?
#
loop_
_entity_poly.entity_id
_entity_poly.type
_entity_poly.pdbx_seq_one_letter_code
_entity_poly.pdbx_strand_id
1 'polypeptide(L)' 'MLLVLIALIWGVGKNRKGPHPATYKMSDSEWTHEPILWAADEPESHGHDHPLTIGGGASGKW' A
#
# COMPACT_ATOMS: atom_id res chain seq x y z
N MET A 1 -40.15 6.75 -12.43
CA MET A 1 -39.51 5.43 -12.23
C MET A 1 -38.00 5.48 -12.50
N LEU A 2 -37.54 5.90 -13.69
CA LEU A 2 -36.11 5.92 -14.07
C LEU A 2 -35.22 6.74 -13.11
N LEU A 3 -35.62 7.97 -12.76
CA LEU A 3 -34.85 8.83 -11.85
C LEU A 3 -34.73 8.25 -10.44
N VAL A 4 -35.78 7.56 -9.97
CA VAL A 4 -35.77 6.85 -8.68
C VAL A 4 -34.78 5.69 -8.72
N LEU A 5 -34.76 4.93 -9.82
CA LEU A 5 -33.81 3.83 -10.01
C LEU A 5 -32.36 4.33 -10.03
N ILE A 6 -32.08 5.45 -10.72
CA ILE A 6 -30.74 6.07 -10.76
C ILE A 6 -30.31 6.52 -9.36
N ALA A 7 -31.20 7.17 -8.61
CA ALA A 7 -30.93 7.61 -7.25
C ALA A 7 -30.64 6.43 -6.31
N LEU A 8 -31.37 5.31 -6.46
CA LEU A 8 -31.13 4.10 -5.67
C LEU A 8 -29.79 3.44 -6.03
N ILE A 9 -29.45 3.33 -7.31
CA ILE A 9 -28.18 2.71 -7.74
C ILE A 9 -26.98 3.56 -7.27
N TRP A 10 -27.02 4.88 -7.49
CA TRP A 10 -25.93 5.76 -7.12
C TRP A 10 -25.81 5.93 -5.60
N GLY A 11 -26.94 6.18 -4.93
CA GLY A 11 -26.99 6.42 -3.49
C GLY A 11 -26.66 5.16 -2.67
N VAL A 12 -27.20 3.99 -3.04
CA VAL A 12 -26.88 2.76 -2.33
C VAL A 12 -25.52 2.23 -2.75
N GLY A 13 -25.20 2.23 -4.05
CA GLY A 13 -23.95 1.67 -4.58
C GLY A 13 -22.70 2.37 -4.06
N LYS A 14 -22.68 3.70 -4.04
CA LYS A 14 -21.53 4.49 -3.58
C LYS A 14 -21.21 4.31 -2.10
N ASN A 15 -22.22 4.02 -1.27
CA ASN A 15 -22.07 3.85 0.17
C ASN A 15 -21.70 2.41 0.57
N ARG A 16 -21.59 1.48 -0.39
CA ARG A 16 -21.09 0.14 -0.11
C ARG A 16 -19.58 0.19 0.05
N LYS A 17 -19.08 -0.52 1.06
CA LYS A 17 -17.63 -0.73 1.22
C LYS A 17 -17.10 -1.41 -0.06
N GLY A 18 -16.11 -0.78 -0.69
CA GLY A 18 -15.45 -1.31 -1.87
C GLY A 18 -14.59 -2.54 -1.54
N PRO A 19 -14.01 -3.18 -2.56
CA PRO A 19 -13.15 -4.36 -2.39
C PRO A 19 -11.79 -4.04 -1.72
N HIS A 20 -11.44 -2.76 -1.58
CA HIS A 20 -10.19 -2.37 -0.94
C HIS A 20 -10.19 -2.78 0.54
N PRO A 21 -9.09 -3.37 1.05
CA PRO A 21 -8.98 -3.74 2.45
C PRO A 21 -9.08 -2.51 3.36
N ALA A 22 -9.33 -2.76 4.65
CA ALA A 22 -9.24 -1.68 5.64
C ALA A 22 -7.78 -1.23 5.79
N THR A 23 -7.58 0.06 6.04
CA THR A 23 -6.27 0.61 6.40
C THR A 23 -5.74 -0.05 7.68
N TYR A 24 -4.46 -0.43 7.67
CA TYR A 24 -3.76 -0.94 8.86
C TYR A 24 -3.76 0.12 9.98
N LYS A 25 -4.06 -0.27 11.22
CA LYS A 25 -4.02 0.65 12.36
C LYS A 25 -2.76 0.39 13.17
N MET A 26 -2.06 1.45 13.54
CA MET A 26 -0.85 1.33 14.37
C MET A 26 -1.13 0.79 15.79
N SER A 27 -2.38 0.94 16.27
CA SER A 27 -2.84 0.35 17.54
C SER A 27 -3.14 -1.14 17.43
N ASP A 28 -3.17 -1.72 16.23
CA ASP A 28 -3.30 -3.16 16.08
C ASP A 28 -2.05 -3.80 16.68
N SER A 29 -2.24 -4.87 17.46
CA SER A 29 -1.15 -5.48 18.24
C SER A 29 -0.08 -6.12 17.36
N GLU A 30 -0.45 -6.55 16.16
CA GLU A 30 0.38 -7.38 15.28
C GLU A 30 0.19 -7.02 13.80
N TRP A 31 1.29 -7.11 13.04
CA TRP A 31 1.28 -7.02 11.60
C TRP A 31 0.80 -8.34 10.99
N THR A 32 -0.25 -8.31 10.19
CA THR A 32 -0.90 -9.51 9.62
C THR A 32 -0.70 -9.69 8.12
N HIS A 33 -0.01 -8.75 7.47
CA HIS A 33 0.29 -8.83 6.05
C HIS A 33 1.62 -9.54 5.80
N GLU A 34 1.86 -9.95 4.56
CA GLU A 34 3.15 -10.46 4.12
C GLU A 34 4.26 -9.39 4.19
N PRO A 35 5.56 -9.78 4.19
CA PRO A 35 6.66 -8.83 4.11
C PRO A 35 6.58 -7.96 2.86
N ILE A 36 6.73 -6.64 3.01
CA ILE A 36 6.62 -5.68 1.91
C ILE A 36 7.99 -5.01 1.69
N LEU A 37 8.43 -5.00 0.43
CA LEU A 37 9.60 -4.24 -0.05
C LEU A 37 9.15 -3.33 -1.19
N TRP A 38 9.32 -2.01 -1.03
CA TRP A 38 9.09 -1.02 -2.09
C TRP A 38 10.42 -0.45 -2.54
N ALA A 39 10.97 -0.99 -3.62
CA ALA A 39 12.16 -0.46 -4.27
C ALA A 39 11.81 0.79 -5.08
N ALA A 40 12.71 1.78 -5.06
CA ALA A 40 12.63 2.94 -5.95
C ALA A 40 13.40 2.66 -7.25
N ASP A 41 13.10 3.42 -8.30
CA ASP A 41 13.89 3.38 -9.52
C ASP A 41 15.31 3.89 -9.23
N GLU A 42 16.31 3.08 -9.58
CA GLU A 42 17.71 3.47 -9.56
C GLU A 42 18.13 3.93 -10.96
N PRO A 43 18.94 5.00 -11.08
CA PRO A 43 19.52 5.36 -12.37
C PRO A 43 20.38 4.20 -12.89
N GLU A 44 20.23 3.85 -14.17
CA GLU A 44 20.98 2.75 -14.78
C GLU A 44 22.49 2.94 -14.60
N SER A 45 23.07 2.16 -13.68
CA SER A 45 24.52 2.07 -13.56
C SER A 45 25.05 1.38 -14.81
N HIS A 46 25.91 2.05 -15.56
CA HIS A 46 26.48 1.50 -16.77
C HIS A 46 27.37 0.27 -16.42
N GLY A 47 26.86 -0.93 -16.68
CA GLY A 47 27.61 -2.14 -17.08
C GLY A 47 28.78 -2.65 -16.24
N HIS A 48 28.88 -2.34 -14.94
CA HIS A 48 29.94 -2.88 -14.07
C HIS A 48 29.37 -3.62 -12.86
N ASP A 49 29.97 -4.77 -12.53
CA ASP A 49 29.60 -5.60 -11.37
C ASP A 49 29.63 -4.74 -10.10
N HIS A 50 28.49 -4.65 -9.40
CA HIS A 50 28.39 -4.00 -8.10
C HIS A 50 28.67 -5.02 -7.01
N PRO A 51 29.85 -4.99 -6.36
CA PRO A 51 30.12 -5.87 -5.24
C PRO A 51 29.18 -5.56 -4.08
N LEU A 52 28.45 -6.58 -3.60
CA LEU A 52 27.65 -6.50 -2.38
C LEU A 52 28.57 -6.09 -1.21
N THR A 53 28.45 -4.82 -0.82
CA THR A 53 29.22 -4.23 0.28
C THR A 53 28.26 -3.77 1.36
N ILE A 54 28.50 -4.17 2.61
CA ILE A 54 27.70 -3.72 3.75
C ILE A 54 28.04 -2.26 4.05
N GLY A 55 27.06 -1.36 3.96
CA GLY A 55 27.20 0.05 4.33
C GLY A 55 27.05 0.32 5.83
N GLY A 56 26.60 1.54 6.18
CA GLY A 56 26.27 1.92 7.57
C GLY A 56 24.84 1.55 7.98
N GLY A 57 24.47 1.80 9.25
CA GLY A 57 23.14 1.53 9.78
C GLY A 57 22.67 2.56 10.81
N ALA A 58 21.34 2.72 10.92
CA ALA A 58 20.69 3.56 11.92
C ALA A 58 19.51 2.80 12.55
N SER A 59 19.23 3.05 13.83
CA SER A 59 18.15 2.39 14.57
C SER A 59 17.50 3.35 15.58
N GLY A 60 16.21 3.16 15.81
CA GLY A 60 15.41 3.95 16.74
C GLY A 60 14.18 3.16 17.17
N LYS A 61 13.52 3.63 18.24
CA LYS A 61 12.26 3.10 18.74
C LYS A 61 11.22 4.21 18.64
N TRP A 62 10.07 3.89 18.09
CA TRP A 62 8.90 4.76 18.11
C TRP A 62 8.41 4.96 19.55
#